data_AF-A0A4Q3MM64-F1
#
_entry.id   AF-A0A4Q3MM64-F1
#
_cell.length_a   1.000
_cell.length_b   1.000
_cell.length_c   1.000
_cell.angle_alpha   90.00
_cell.angle_beta   90.00
_cell.angle_gamma   90.00
#
_symmetry.space_group_name_H-M   'P 1'
#
loop_
_entity.id
_entity.type
_entity.pdbx_description
1 polymer ?
#
loop_
_entity_poly.entity_id
_entity_poly.type
_entity_poly.pdbx_seq_one_letter_code
_entity_poly.pdbx_strand_id
1 'polypeptide(L)'
;MTVAIFMKVEGASGESKDAAHKDWTDVESFTWGVTQPHSMASGGGAGAGKADFQNLNIVANIDKCYPAVLKHCATGKHLGQVEISMCKAGGTQIEFGKITLTDVMVTNVTVSGT
;
A
#
# COMPACT_ATOMS: atom_id res chain seq x y z
N MET A 1 -16.54 15.00 0.37
CA MET A 1 -16.23 13.84 1.24
C MET A 1 -14.75 13.61 1.12
N THR A 2 -14.01 13.73 2.22
CA THR A 2 -12.56 13.43 2.24
C THR A 2 -12.37 11.98 2.67
N VAL A 3 -11.32 11.33 2.17
CA VAL A 3 -10.91 9.98 2.56
C VAL A 3 -9.58 10.14 3.29
N ALA A 4 -9.43 9.44 4.41
CA ALA A 4 -8.15 9.32 5.10
C ALA A 4 -7.59 7.93 4.83
N ILE A 5 -6.30 7.87 4.49
CA ILE A 5 -5.60 6.62 4.18
C ILE A 5 -4.42 6.51 5.13
N PHE A 6 -4.24 5.34 5.72
CA PHE A 6 -3.18 5.06 6.67
C PHE A 6 -2.41 3.81 6.25
N MET A 7 -1.10 3.81 6.44
CA MET A 7 -0.24 2.66 6.22
C MET A 7 0.44 2.24 7.53
N LYS A 8 0.39 0.95 7.84
CA LYS A 8 1.20 0.32 8.88
C LYS A 8 2.24 -0.58 8.26
N VAL A 9 3.46 -0.48 8.74
CA VAL A 9 4.55 -1.37 8.39
C VAL A 9 4.98 -2.12 9.65
N GLU A 10 5.02 -3.45 9.59
CA GLU A 10 5.44 -4.25 10.73
C GLU A 10 6.88 -3.90 11.14
N GLY A 11 7.08 -3.61 12.43
CA GLY A 11 8.39 -3.25 12.97
C GLY A 11 8.81 -1.79 12.73
N ALA A 12 7.95 -0.96 12.13
CA ALA A 12 8.19 0.48 11.97
C ALA A 12 6.97 1.29 12.40
N SER A 13 7.21 2.50 12.94
CA SER A 13 6.16 3.40 13.39
C SER A 13 6.18 4.68 12.56
N GLY A 14 5.00 5.14 12.16
CA GLY A 14 4.80 6.44 11.54
C GLY A 14 4.51 7.54 12.57
N GLU A 15 3.79 8.58 12.15
CA GLU A 15 3.50 9.76 12.97
C GLU A 15 2.02 10.15 13.05
N SER A 16 1.12 9.35 12.49
CA SER A 16 -0.31 9.64 12.49
C SER A 16 -0.86 9.78 13.91
N LYS A 17 -1.67 10.83 14.10
CA LYS A 17 -2.33 11.16 15.37
C LYS A 17 -3.77 10.69 15.41
N ASP A 18 -4.23 9.98 14.39
CA ASP A 18 -5.57 9.43 14.36
C ASP A 18 -5.80 8.46 15.53
N ALA A 19 -6.99 8.49 16.12
CA ALA A 19 -7.29 7.67 17.30
C ALA A 19 -7.33 6.17 16.97
N ALA A 20 -7.76 5.81 15.75
CA ALA A 20 -7.85 4.42 15.29
C ALA A 20 -6.55 3.94 14.62
N HIS A 21 -5.74 4.85 14.08
CA HIS A 21 -4.49 4.56 13.35
C HIS A 21 -3.28 5.27 13.96
N LYS A 22 -3.22 5.31 15.30
CA LYS A 22 -2.12 5.97 16.01
C LYS A 22 -0.78 5.34 15.66
N ASP A 23 0.23 6.18 15.38
CA ASP A 23 1.59 5.78 15.01
C ASP A 23 1.67 5.01 13.68
N TRP A 24 0.65 5.13 12.82
CA TRP A 24 0.71 4.72 11.41
C TRP A 24 1.27 5.86 10.56
N THR A 25 1.58 5.60 9.30
CA THR A 25 1.93 6.64 8.32
C THR A 25 0.68 7.17 7.65
N ASP A 26 0.51 8.49 7.62
CA ASP A 26 -0.54 9.13 6.84
C ASP A 26 -0.20 9.04 5.33
N VAL A 27 -1.10 8.47 4.54
CA VAL A 27 -0.93 8.24 3.11
C VAL A 27 -1.76 9.23 2.32
N GLU A 28 -1.14 9.84 1.31
CA GLU A 28 -1.82 10.79 0.42
C GLU A 28 -2.58 10.06 -0.69
N SER A 29 -1.95 9.03 -1.28
CA SER A 29 -2.58 8.19 -2.30
C SER A 29 -1.87 6.85 -2.44
N PHE A 30 -2.55 5.89 -3.04
CA PHE A 30 -1.94 4.64 -3.48
C PHE A 30 -2.54 4.16 -4.80
N THR A 31 -1.81 3.32 -5.51
CA THR A 31 -2.31 2.58 -6.67
C THR A 31 -1.96 1.11 -6.54
N TRP A 32 -2.91 0.25 -6.87
CA TRP A 32 -2.72 -1.20 -6.93
C TRP A 32 -3.66 -1.78 -7.97
N GLY A 33 -3.23 -2.84 -8.64
CA GLY A 33 -3.97 -3.39 -9.76
C GLY A 33 -3.58 -4.82 -10.06
N VAL A 34 -4.46 -5.49 -10.77
CA VAL A 34 -4.22 -6.82 -11.31
C VAL A 34 -4.68 -6.85 -12.76
N THR A 35 -3.84 -7.37 -13.64
CA THR A 35 -4.19 -7.56 -15.05
C THR A 35 -4.42 -9.04 -15.29
N GLN A 36 -5.57 -9.39 -15.86
CA GLN A 36 -5.83 -10.74 -16.36
C GLN A 36 -5.74 -10.71 -17.89
N PRO A 37 -4.75 -11.38 -18.49
CA PRO A 37 -4.67 -11.46 -19.94
C PRO A 37 -5.83 -12.31 -20.46
N HIS A 38 -6.71 -11.71 -21.26
CA HIS A 38 -7.80 -12.39 -21.93
C HIS A 38 -7.61 -12.33 -23.45
N SER A 39 -7.64 -13.48 -24.12
CA SER A 39 -7.75 -13.57 -25.58
C SER A 39 -9.17 -13.99 -25.94
N MET A 40 -9.99 -13.03 -26.38
CA MET A 40 -11.34 -13.30 -26.90
C MET A 40 -11.34 -13.62 -28.41
N ALA A 41 -10.18 -13.50 -29.08
CA ALA A 41 -10.07 -13.56 -30.53
C ALA A 41 -10.00 -14.98 -31.11
N SER A 42 -9.63 -15.98 -30.32
CA SER A 42 -9.56 -17.38 -30.75
C SER A 42 -10.68 -18.18 -30.08
N GLY A 43 -11.79 -18.39 -30.79
CA GLY A 43 -12.86 -19.29 -30.33
C GLY A 43 -12.27 -20.65 -29.93
N GLY A 44 -12.54 -21.10 -28.71
CA GLY A 44 -12.02 -22.37 -28.19
C GLY A 44 -11.38 -22.35 -26.79
N GLY A 45 -11.46 -21.24 -26.04
CA GLY A 45 -11.13 -21.23 -24.61
C GLY A 45 -10.45 -19.94 -24.15
N ALA A 46 -11.19 -19.09 -23.44
CA ALA A 46 -10.71 -17.82 -22.89
C ALA A 46 -9.83 -17.97 -21.62
N GLY A 47 -9.27 -19.16 -21.37
CA GLY A 47 -8.72 -19.55 -20.06
C GLY A 47 -7.19 -19.62 -19.95
N ALA A 48 -6.44 -19.27 -21.00
CA ALA A 48 -4.98 -19.36 -20.99
C ALA A 48 -4.32 -18.04 -20.56
N GLY A 49 -4.50 -17.65 -19.31
CA GLY A 49 -3.91 -16.44 -18.73
C GLY A 49 -3.72 -16.58 -17.22
N LYS A 50 -2.62 -16.05 -16.67
CA LYS A 50 -2.42 -15.93 -15.22
C LYS A 50 -2.57 -14.47 -14.82
N ALA A 51 -3.16 -14.22 -13.65
CA ALA A 51 -3.25 -12.88 -13.09
C ALA A 51 -1.85 -12.31 -12.86
N ASP A 52 -1.61 -11.10 -13.35
CA ASP A 52 -0.40 -10.34 -13.08
C ASP A 52 -0.73 -9.22 -12.10
N PHE A 53 -0.30 -9.38 -10.84
CA PHE A 53 -0.49 -8.38 -9.80
C PHE A 53 0.63 -7.34 -9.89
N GLN A 54 0.22 -6.09 -10.03
CA GLN A 54 1.14 -4.97 -10.04
C GLN A 54 1.63 -4.68 -8.62
N ASN A 55 2.78 -4.01 -8.51
CA ASN A 55 3.26 -3.49 -7.24
C ASN A 55 2.26 -2.49 -6.67
N LEU A 56 2.07 -2.53 -5.35
CA LEU A 56 1.38 -1.48 -4.61
C LEU A 56 2.31 -0.27 -4.53
N ASN A 57 1.90 0.84 -5.16
CA ASN A 57 2.63 2.10 -5.11
C ASN A 57 1.94 3.06 -4.14
N ILE A 58 2.71 3.67 -3.23
CA ILE A 58 2.20 4.52 -2.15
C ILE A 58 2.90 5.87 -2.22
N VAL A 59 2.13 6.95 -2.10
CA VAL A 59 2.63 8.31 -1.89
C VAL A 59 2.24 8.74 -0.49
N ALA A 60 3.24 9.07 0.32
CA ALA A 60 3.09 9.49 1.70
C ALA A 60 4.13 10.55 2.03
N ASN A 61 3.83 11.39 3.02
CA ASN A 61 4.80 12.32 3.56
C ASN A 61 5.89 11.55 4.32
N ILE A 62 7.11 12.10 4.32
CA ILE A 62 8.21 11.52 5.10
C ILE A 62 7.88 11.65 6.58
N ASP A 63 7.85 10.50 7.26
CA ASP A 63 7.64 10.39 8.70
C ASP A 63 8.68 9.41 9.31
N LYS A 64 8.46 9.00 10.57
CA LYS A 64 9.35 8.05 11.27
C LYS A 64 9.43 6.66 10.64
N CYS A 65 8.47 6.27 9.80
CA CYS A 65 8.46 4.97 9.14
C CYS A 65 9.45 4.94 7.97
N TYR A 66 9.66 6.09 7.32
CA TYR A 66 10.47 6.23 6.11
C TYR A 66 11.88 5.60 6.20
N PRO A 67 12.71 5.84 7.25
CA PRO A 67 14.04 5.25 7.32
C PRO A 67 14.04 3.71 7.35
N ALA A 68 13.02 3.10 7.95
CA ALA A 68 12.88 1.65 7.97
C ALA A 68 12.55 1.12 6.57
N VAL A 69 11.56 1.70 5.89
CA VAL A 69 11.18 1.33 4.51
C VAL A 69 12.38 1.50 3.56
N LEU A 70 13.10 2.61 3.66
CA LEU A 70 14.31 2.87 2.86
C LEU A 70 15.39 1.81 3.11
N LYS A 71 15.64 1.44 4.37
CA LYS A 71 16.62 0.42 4.73
C LYS A 71 16.23 -0.96 4.18
N HIS A 72 14.96 -1.33 4.25
CA HIS A 72 14.46 -2.59 3.68
C HIS A 72 14.63 -2.63 2.16
N CYS A 73 14.35 -1.53 1.47
CA CYS A 73 14.63 -1.37 0.05
C CYS A 73 16.12 -1.53 -0.26
N ALA A 74 16.99 -0.83 0.48
CA ALA A 74 18.44 -0.83 0.25
C ALA A 74 19.11 -2.18 0.54
N THR A 75 18.53 -2.98 1.43
CA THR A 75 19.10 -4.28 1.84
C THR A 75 18.45 -5.47 1.14
N GLY A 76 17.35 -5.26 0.41
CA GLY A 76 16.55 -6.34 -0.18
C GLY A 76 15.88 -7.25 0.86
N LYS A 77 15.82 -6.84 2.13
CA LYS A 77 15.19 -7.63 3.19
C LYS A 77 13.69 -7.40 3.18
N HIS A 78 12.94 -8.48 3.27
CA HIS A 78 11.48 -8.42 3.29
C HIS A 78 10.98 -7.78 4.60
N LEU A 79 9.84 -7.11 4.51
CA LEU A 79 9.01 -6.69 5.64
C LEU A 79 8.00 -7.81 5.93
N GLY A 80 7.68 -8.04 7.20
CA GLY A 80 6.74 -9.10 7.58
C GLY A 80 5.33 -8.84 7.05
N GLN A 81 4.77 -7.67 7.37
CA GLN A 81 3.43 -7.25 6.96
C GLN A 81 3.34 -5.75 6.67
N VAL A 82 2.55 -5.39 5.66
CA VAL A 82 2.13 -4.01 5.38
C VAL A 82 0.62 -3.95 5.27
N GLU A 83 0.00 -3.02 5.99
CA GLU A 83 -1.46 -2.82 5.99
C GLU A 83 -1.78 -1.41 5.48
N ILE A 84 -2.75 -1.30 4.59
CA ILE A 84 -3.37 -0.02 4.21
C ILE A 84 -4.82 -0.02 4.69
N SER A 85 -5.21 1.00 5.45
CA SER A 85 -6.60 1.27 5.82
C SER A 85 -7.12 2.50 5.08
N MET A 86 -8.35 2.40 4.57
CA MET A 86 -9.08 3.48 3.91
C MET A 86 -10.33 3.80 4.72
N CYS A 87 -10.41 5.04 5.18
CA CYS A 87 -11.47 5.50 6.05
C CYS A 87 -12.25 6.67 5.46
N LYS A 88 -13.58 6.62 5.58
CA LYS A 88 -14.44 7.73 5.19
C LYS A 88 -14.37 8.80 6.29
N ALA A 89 -14.02 10.03 5.93
CA ALA A 89 -14.03 11.15 6.88
C ALA A 89 -15.43 11.78 6.98
N GLY A 90 -15.80 12.25 8.18
CA GLY A 90 -17.05 12.98 8.43
C GLY A 90 -17.90 12.43 9.57
N GLY A 91 -17.35 12.42 10.80
CA GLY A 91 -18.00 11.89 12.00
C GLY A 91 -17.18 10.74 12.58
N THR A 92 -17.83 9.62 12.91
CA THR A 92 -17.12 8.38 13.24
C THR A 92 -16.31 7.94 12.02
N GLN A 93 -15.01 7.77 12.19
CA GLN A 93 -14.14 7.27 11.14
C GLN A 93 -14.49 5.80 10.87
N ILE A 94 -15.08 5.54 9.70
CA ILE A 94 -15.49 4.19 9.29
C ILE A 94 -14.48 3.70 8.26
N GLU A 95 -13.77 2.62 8.61
CA GLU A 95 -12.94 1.86 7.66
C GLU A 95 -13.87 1.17 6.65
N PHE A 96 -13.70 1.48 5.36
CA PHE A 96 -14.49 0.89 4.28
C PHE A 96 -13.65 -0.02 3.38
N GLY A 97 -12.33 0.01 3.52
CA GLY A 97 -11.43 -0.81 2.74
C GLY A 97 -10.12 -1.03 3.47
N LYS A 98 -9.59 -2.25 3.37
CA LYS A 98 -8.31 -2.63 3.93
C LYS A 98 -7.56 -3.53 2.96
N ILE A 99 -6.27 -3.24 2.75
CA ILE A 99 -5.34 -4.09 2.01
C ILE A 99 -4.31 -4.59 3.01
N THR A 100 -4.02 -5.88 3.02
CA THR A 100 -2.99 -6.49 3.86
C THR A 100 -2.09 -7.34 2.99
N LEU A 101 -0.81 -6.99 2.96
CA LEU A 101 0.23 -7.73 2.26
C LEU A 101 1.18 -8.34 3.29
N THR A 102 1.59 -9.57 3.05
CA THR A 102 2.54 -10.31 3.89
C THR A 102 3.77 -10.67 3.06
N ASP A 103 4.92 -10.81 3.71
CA ASP A 103 6.21 -11.11 3.06
C ASP A 103 6.54 -10.09 1.95
N VAL A 104 6.61 -8.83 2.33
CA VAL A 104 6.61 -7.68 1.41
C VAL A 104 8.04 -7.29 1.06
N MET A 105 8.37 -7.30 -0.24
CA MET A 105 9.61 -6.72 -0.75
C MET A 105 9.39 -5.25 -1.14
N VAL A 106 10.20 -4.35 -0.61
CA VAL A 106 10.23 -2.95 -1.06
C VAL A 106 11.07 -2.86 -2.33
N THR A 107 10.42 -2.66 -3.47
CA THR A 107 11.08 -2.69 -4.79
C THR A 107 11.68 -1.35 -5.20
N ASN A 108 11.15 -0.24 -4.69
CA ASN A 108 11.60 1.11 -5.03
C ASN A 108 11.20 2.10 -3.91
N VAL A 109 12.07 3.08 -3.65
CA VAL A 109 11.78 4.25 -2.81
C VAL A 109 12.31 5.49 -3.53
N THR A 110 11.44 6.46 -3.78
CA THR A 110 11.78 7.73 -4.42
C THR A 110 11.39 8.88 -3.50
N VAL A 111 12.26 9.88 -3.36
CA VAL A 111 11.97 11.10 -2.60
C VAL A 111 12.02 12.30 -3.54
N SER A 112 10.95 13.10 -3.50
CA SER A 112 10.86 14.42 -4.11
C SER A 112 10.77 15.47 -3.01
N GLY A 113 11.57 16.54 -3.12
CA GLY A 113 11.48 17.72 -2.25
C GLY A 113 11.00 18.94 -3.05
N THR A 114 10.22 19.79 -2.40
CA THR A 114 9.78 21.11 -2.91
C THR A 114 10.11 22.18 -1.90
#